data_AF-A0A496LKH8-F1
#
_entry.id   AF-A0A496LKH8-F1
#
_cell.length_a   1.000
_cell.length_b   1.000
_cell.length_c   1.000
_cell.angle_alpha   90.00
_cell.angle_beta   90.00
_cell.angle_gamma   90.00
#
_symmetry.space_group_name_H-M   'P 1'
#
loop_
_entity.id
_entity.type
_entity.pdbx_description
1 polymer ?
#
loop_
_entity_poly.entity_id
_entity_poly.type
_entity_poly.pdbx_seq_one_letter_code
_entity_poly.pdbx_strand_id
1 'polypeptide(L)'
;MKILASIAALIVAAYLLAQIFFPQGVSFVGCGIGRANSCEDYGAYLLEERDYEAAKKPFEKACEAGLENSCAIAGDLYYDEQNLYKTTKDKGKSARFYSKACELGAAKACYNAAIISYKNADKKNTFAFFAKSCDLGLGEGCLNAAVASYEEKDYQGALKFFLKSCDAALAEGCQRVGLAYSKNEFGEPDLDKAMIYYDKACKLGAEFSCNVVAAMNKINASEANATK
;
A
#
# COMPACT_ATOMS: atom_id res chain seq x y z
N MET A 1 -20.97 -43.76 -41.83
CA MET A 1 -20.60 -42.43 -42.34
C MET A 1 -21.44 -41.29 -41.74
N LYS A 2 -22.78 -41.36 -41.70
CA LYS A 2 -23.65 -40.30 -41.12
C LYS A 2 -23.40 -39.99 -39.63
N ILE A 3 -23.12 -41.01 -38.81
CA ILE A 3 -22.86 -40.84 -37.36
C ILE A 3 -21.58 -40.03 -37.09
N LEU A 4 -20.52 -40.27 -37.87
CA LEU A 4 -19.23 -39.57 -37.74
C LEU A 4 -19.35 -38.07 -38.08
N ALA A 5 -20.14 -37.72 -39.09
CA ALA A 5 -20.41 -36.32 -39.45
C ALA A 5 -21.18 -35.57 -38.34
N SER A 6 -22.08 -36.26 -37.64
CA SER A 6 -22.87 -35.68 -36.55
C SER A 6 -22.03 -35.42 -35.29
N ILE A 7 -21.08 -36.30 -34.98
CA ILE A 7 -20.14 -36.12 -33.86
C ILE A 7 -19.19 -34.95 -34.15
N ALA A 8 -18.66 -34.85 -35.37
CA ALA A 8 -17.80 -33.75 -35.77
C ALA A 8 -18.52 -32.39 -35.65
N ALA A 9 -19.79 -32.30 -36.04
CA ALA A 9 -20.59 -31.09 -35.91
C ALA A 9 -20.81 -30.67 -34.45
N LEU A 10 -21.04 -31.64 -33.54
CA LEU A 10 -21.18 -31.36 -32.11
C LEU A 10 -19.87 -30.88 -31.47
N ILE A 11 -18.73 -31.45 -31.87
CA ILE A 11 -17.41 -31.02 -31.38
C ILE A 11 -17.11 -29.59 -31.85
N VAL A 12 -17.37 -29.27 -33.12
CA VAL A 12 -17.17 -27.92 -33.66
C VAL A 12 -18.11 -26.91 -33.00
N ALA A 13 -19.38 -27.27 -32.78
CA ALA A 13 -20.33 -26.40 -32.07
C ALA A 13 -19.91 -26.15 -30.62
N ALA A 14 -19.46 -27.18 -29.90
CA ALA A 14 -18.94 -27.05 -28.55
C ALA A 14 -17.67 -26.18 -28.50
N TYR A 15 -16.78 -26.31 -29.49
CA TYR A 15 -15.57 -25.49 -29.61
C TYR A 15 -15.89 -24.02 -29.91
N LEU A 16 -16.81 -23.74 -30.84
CA LEU A 16 -17.23 -22.38 -31.16
C LEU A 16 -17.99 -21.73 -29.98
N LEU A 17 -18.83 -22.48 -29.27
CA LEU A 17 -19.45 -22.01 -28.03
C LEU A 17 -18.39 -21.75 -26.95
N ALA A 18 -17.39 -22.62 -26.82
CA ALA A 18 -16.26 -22.39 -25.91
C ALA A 18 -15.51 -21.10 -26.28
N GLN A 19 -15.34 -20.75 -27.55
CA GLN A 19 -14.70 -19.48 -27.95
C GLN A 19 -15.55 -18.23 -27.64
N ILE A 20 -16.87 -18.38 -27.50
CA ILE A 20 -17.78 -17.29 -27.12
C ILE A 20 -17.81 -17.11 -25.59
N PHE A 21 -17.74 -18.20 -24.82
CA PHE A 21 -17.84 -18.18 -23.36
C PHE A 21 -16.49 -18.13 -22.63
N PHE A 22 -15.40 -18.56 -23.27
CA PHE A 22 -14.06 -18.48 -22.72
C PHE A 22 -13.27 -17.40 -23.45
N PRO A 23 -12.98 -16.27 -22.78
CA PRO A 23 -12.17 -15.22 -23.40
C PRO A 23 -10.81 -15.78 -23.81
N GLN A 24 -10.38 -15.43 -25.03
CA GLN A 24 -9.09 -15.83 -25.56
C GLN A 24 -7.98 -15.36 -24.63
N GLY A 25 -7.19 -16.29 -24.09
CA GLY A 25 -6.05 -15.98 -23.22
C GLY A 25 -6.17 -16.45 -21.76
N VAL A 26 -7.37 -16.78 -21.28
CA VAL A 26 -7.54 -17.26 -19.88
C VAL A 26 -7.39 -18.78 -19.82
N SER A 27 -6.28 -19.26 -19.26
CA SER A 27 -6.00 -20.70 -19.13
C SER A 27 -6.48 -21.27 -17.80
N PHE A 28 -7.78 -21.55 -17.70
CA PHE A 28 -8.39 -22.23 -16.54
C PHE A 28 -7.69 -23.57 -16.24
N VAL A 29 -7.40 -24.34 -17.30
CA VAL A 29 -6.68 -25.62 -17.20
C VAL A 29 -5.25 -25.40 -16.71
N GLY A 30 -4.58 -24.33 -17.18
CA GLY A 30 -3.25 -23.95 -16.74
C GLY A 30 -3.18 -23.70 -15.22
N CYS A 31 -4.17 -22.99 -14.67
CA CYS A 31 -4.25 -22.83 -13.21
C CYS A 31 -4.61 -24.15 -12.48
N GLY A 32 -5.44 -24.98 -13.11
CA GLY A 32 -5.78 -26.32 -12.60
C GLY A 32 -4.53 -27.18 -12.35
N ILE A 33 -3.58 -27.15 -13.28
CA ILE A 33 -2.31 -27.88 -13.19
C ILE A 33 -1.18 -27.10 -12.49
N GLY A 34 -1.47 -25.95 -11.89
CA GLY A 34 -0.54 -25.22 -11.01
C GLY A 34 0.42 -24.25 -11.69
N ARG A 35 0.17 -23.80 -12.93
CA ARG A 35 0.98 -22.76 -13.56
C ARG A 35 0.66 -21.40 -12.94
N ALA A 36 1.67 -20.74 -12.37
CA ALA A 36 1.54 -19.49 -11.64
C ALA A 36 0.82 -18.38 -12.43
N ASN A 37 1.36 -18.02 -13.60
CA ASN A 37 0.80 -16.95 -14.44
C ASN A 37 -0.62 -17.30 -14.91
N SER A 38 -0.90 -18.57 -15.21
CA SER A 38 -2.25 -18.98 -15.59
C SER A 38 -3.26 -18.85 -14.44
N CYS A 39 -2.82 -19.00 -13.19
CA CYS A 39 -3.65 -18.70 -12.03
C CYS A 39 -3.84 -17.20 -11.79
N GLU A 40 -2.82 -16.39 -12.06
CA GLU A 40 -2.94 -14.93 -12.01
C GLU A 40 -3.92 -14.42 -13.08
N ASP A 41 -3.79 -14.87 -14.33
CA ASP A 41 -4.70 -14.53 -15.44
C ASP A 41 -6.16 -14.94 -15.13
N TYR A 42 -6.35 -16.14 -14.57
CA TYR A 42 -7.68 -16.61 -14.19
C TYR A 42 -8.24 -15.82 -13.01
N GLY A 43 -7.42 -15.50 -12.01
CA GLY A 43 -7.83 -14.64 -10.90
C GLY A 43 -8.25 -13.25 -11.40
N ALA A 44 -7.47 -12.65 -12.29
CA ALA A 44 -7.75 -11.34 -12.88
C ALA A 44 -9.07 -11.33 -13.65
N TYR A 45 -9.32 -12.35 -14.47
CA TYR A 45 -10.61 -12.54 -15.14
C TYR A 45 -11.79 -12.56 -14.15
N LEU A 46 -11.67 -13.28 -13.03
CA LEU A 46 -12.73 -13.33 -12.02
C LEU A 46 -12.94 -11.98 -11.32
N LEU A 47 -11.90 -11.15 -11.16
CA LEU A 47 -12.06 -9.78 -10.67
C LEU A 47 -12.85 -8.90 -11.65
N GLU A 48 -12.59 -9.03 -12.96
CA GLU A 48 -13.31 -8.30 -14.00
C GLU A 48 -14.80 -8.66 -14.02
N GLU A 49 -15.09 -9.96 -13.87
CA GLU A 49 -16.45 -10.49 -13.72
C GLU A 49 -17.08 -10.22 -12.34
N ARG A 50 -16.32 -9.60 -11.42
CA ARG A 50 -16.72 -9.30 -10.04
C ARG A 50 -17.06 -10.54 -9.21
N ASP A 51 -16.56 -11.70 -9.60
CA ASP A 51 -16.61 -12.92 -8.79
C ASP A 51 -15.40 -12.98 -7.84
N TYR A 52 -15.40 -12.05 -6.89
CA TYR A 52 -14.29 -11.84 -5.97
C TYR A 52 -14.07 -13.03 -5.02
N GLU A 53 -15.12 -13.78 -4.70
CA GLU A 53 -15.00 -14.97 -3.85
C GLU A 53 -14.29 -16.10 -4.59
N ALA A 54 -14.65 -16.34 -5.86
CA ALA A 54 -13.95 -17.32 -6.68
C ALA A 54 -12.50 -16.89 -6.99
N ALA A 55 -12.24 -15.58 -7.11
CA ALA A 55 -10.92 -15.04 -7.42
C ALA A 55 -9.85 -15.37 -6.36
N LYS A 56 -10.26 -15.63 -5.11
CA LYS A 56 -9.32 -15.96 -4.02
C LYS A 56 -8.41 -17.13 -4.37
N LYS A 57 -8.97 -18.27 -4.75
CA LYS A 57 -8.21 -19.52 -4.91
C LYS A 57 -7.15 -19.44 -6.03
N PRO A 58 -7.44 -18.86 -7.21
CA PRO A 58 -6.40 -18.60 -8.20
C PRO A 58 -5.27 -17.70 -7.68
N PHE A 59 -5.59 -16.59 -7.02
CA PHE A 59 -4.55 -15.71 -6.46
C PHE A 59 -3.76 -16.35 -5.32
N GLU A 60 -4.39 -17.18 -4.47
CA GLU A 60 -3.68 -17.99 -3.45
C GLU A 60 -2.61 -18.87 -4.11
N LYS A 61 -2.99 -19.62 -5.17
CA LYS A 61 -2.06 -20.50 -5.90
C LYS A 61 -0.94 -19.72 -6.59
N ALA A 62 -1.27 -18.62 -7.26
CA ALA A 62 -0.30 -17.77 -7.92
C ALA A 62 0.69 -17.15 -6.92
N CYS A 63 0.19 -16.72 -5.77
CA CYS A 63 1.01 -16.27 -4.64
C CYS A 63 1.89 -17.39 -4.08
N GLU A 64 1.37 -18.60 -3.91
CA GLU A 64 2.13 -19.77 -3.46
C GLU A 64 3.33 -20.04 -4.36
N ALA A 65 3.16 -19.84 -5.67
CA ALA A 65 4.21 -19.94 -6.68
C ALA A 65 5.15 -18.72 -6.78
N GLY A 66 4.99 -17.71 -5.92
CA GLY A 66 5.92 -16.59 -5.76
C GLY A 66 5.59 -15.33 -6.55
N LEU A 67 4.38 -15.22 -7.12
CA LEU A 67 3.95 -13.98 -7.78
C LEU A 67 3.56 -12.93 -6.73
N GLU A 68 4.36 -11.86 -6.64
CA GLU A 68 4.20 -10.78 -5.66
C GLU A 68 2.81 -10.12 -5.71
N ASN A 69 2.38 -9.70 -6.90
CA ASN A 69 1.10 -9.03 -7.10
C ASN A 69 -0.07 -9.92 -6.69
N SER A 70 -0.01 -11.20 -7.05
CA SER A 70 -1.00 -12.20 -6.62
C SER A 70 -1.08 -12.35 -5.10
N CYS A 71 0.04 -12.26 -4.39
CA CYS A 71 0.03 -12.26 -2.93
C CYS A 71 -0.65 -11.00 -2.36
N ALA A 72 -0.39 -9.82 -2.93
CA ALA A 72 -1.04 -8.59 -2.50
C ALA A 72 -2.57 -8.65 -2.72
N ILE A 73 -3.00 -9.11 -3.89
CA ILE A 73 -4.42 -9.25 -4.25
C ILE A 73 -5.13 -10.28 -3.37
N ALA A 74 -4.51 -11.44 -3.11
CA ALA A 74 -5.06 -12.40 -2.15
C ALA A 74 -5.23 -11.77 -0.76
N GLY A 75 -4.25 -10.96 -0.32
CA GLY A 75 -4.34 -10.17 0.91
C GLY A 75 -5.54 -9.23 0.94
N ASP A 76 -5.77 -8.47 -0.14
CA ASP A 76 -6.89 -7.54 -0.31
C ASP A 76 -8.24 -8.27 -0.25
N LEU A 77 -8.39 -9.37 -0.99
CA LEU A 77 -9.61 -10.19 -1.07
C LEU A 77 -10.03 -10.81 0.27
N TYR A 78 -9.07 -11.08 1.17
CA TYR A 78 -9.35 -11.59 2.51
C TYR A 78 -9.50 -10.50 3.57
N TYR A 79 -8.94 -9.31 3.35
CA TYR A 79 -9.08 -8.19 4.27
C TYR A 79 -10.47 -7.55 4.18
N ASP A 80 -10.84 -7.13 2.96
CA ASP A 80 -12.06 -6.41 2.58
C ASP A 80 -12.73 -5.58 3.69
N GLU A 81 -11.96 -4.75 4.41
CA GLU A 81 -12.48 -4.03 5.59
C GLU A 81 -13.63 -3.08 5.19
N GLN A 82 -13.49 -2.42 4.05
CA GLN A 82 -14.47 -1.49 3.50
C GLN A 82 -15.64 -2.19 2.78
N ASN A 83 -15.67 -3.53 2.77
CA ASN A 83 -16.73 -4.33 2.16
C ASN A 83 -16.94 -4.04 0.65
N LEU A 84 -15.84 -3.72 -0.04
CA LEU A 84 -15.78 -3.43 -1.47
C LEU A 84 -15.99 -4.70 -2.31
N TYR A 85 -15.40 -5.82 -1.87
CA TYR A 85 -15.43 -7.10 -2.57
C TYR A 85 -16.59 -7.99 -2.11
N LYS A 86 -17.19 -7.73 -0.93
CA LYS A 86 -18.28 -8.53 -0.35
C LYS A 86 -17.91 -10.02 -0.23
N THR A 87 -16.65 -10.29 0.09
CA THR A 87 -16.08 -11.62 0.22
C THR A 87 -16.12 -12.13 1.66
N THR A 88 -15.91 -13.44 1.84
CA THR A 88 -15.67 -14.03 3.16
C THR A 88 -14.33 -13.51 3.72
N LYS A 89 -14.36 -12.72 4.80
CA LYS A 89 -13.15 -12.11 5.37
C LYS A 89 -12.36 -13.12 6.20
N ASP A 90 -11.04 -13.04 6.15
CA ASP A 90 -10.13 -13.83 7.00
C ASP A 90 -8.86 -13.02 7.27
N LYS A 91 -8.80 -12.38 8.45
CA LYS A 91 -7.67 -11.53 8.83
C LYS A 91 -6.35 -12.31 8.95
N GLY A 92 -6.41 -13.59 9.33
CA GLY A 92 -5.21 -14.43 9.48
C GLY A 92 -4.61 -14.76 8.13
N LYS A 93 -5.44 -15.17 7.17
CA LYS A 93 -5.01 -15.35 5.76
C LYS A 93 -4.52 -14.06 5.15
N SER A 94 -5.26 -12.96 5.34
CA SER A 94 -4.88 -11.65 4.83
C SER A 94 -3.49 -11.22 5.33
N ALA A 95 -3.24 -11.32 6.65
CA ALA A 95 -1.93 -11.04 7.24
C ALA A 95 -0.82 -11.90 6.61
N ARG A 96 -1.06 -13.20 6.43
CA ARG A 96 -0.10 -14.13 5.81
C ARG A 96 0.24 -13.72 4.37
N PHE A 97 -0.76 -13.40 3.56
CA PHE A 97 -0.56 -13.02 2.16
C PHE A 97 0.14 -11.67 2.01
N TYR A 98 -0.24 -10.65 2.80
CA TYR A 98 0.50 -9.39 2.81
C TYR A 98 1.93 -9.53 3.31
N SER A 99 2.17 -10.38 4.32
CA SER A 99 3.53 -10.65 4.80
C SER A 99 4.38 -11.26 3.70
N LYS A 100 3.84 -12.23 2.95
CA LYS A 100 4.53 -12.84 1.81
C LYS A 100 4.78 -11.85 0.67
N ALA A 101 3.79 -11.03 0.30
CA ALA A 101 3.99 -9.96 -0.69
C ALA A 101 5.06 -8.97 -0.23
N CYS A 102 5.08 -8.61 1.05
CA CYS A 102 6.10 -7.77 1.65
C CYS A 102 7.51 -8.40 1.61
N GLU A 103 7.62 -9.71 1.83
CA GLU A 103 8.86 -10.46 1.64
C GLU A 103 9.37 -10.40 0.19
N LEU A 104 8.46 -10.40 -0.77
CA LEU A 104 8.76 -10.34 -2.20
C LEU A 104 9.11 -8.93 -2.71
N GLY A 105 8.81 -7.87 -1.94
CA GLY A 105 9.19 -6.50 -2.28
C GLY A 105 8.03 -5.52 -2.41
N ALA A 106 6.79 -5.95 -2.19
CA ALA A 106 5.62 -5.08 -2.29
C ALA A 106 5.55 -4.09 -1.11
N ALA A 107 5.97 -2.84 -1.33
CA ALA A 107 5.98 -1.78 -0.31
C ALA A 107 4.60 -1.57 0.36
N LYS A 108 3.53 -1.55 -0.45
CA LYS A 108 2.15 -1.41 0.02
C LYS A 108 1.67 -2.63 0.82
N ALA A 109 2.12 -3.82 0.48
CA ALA A 109 1.79 -5.02 1.26
C ALA A 109 2.48 -5.00 2.63
N CYS A 110 3.71 -4.51 2.72
CA CYS A 110 4.36 -4.27 4.02
C CYS A 110 3.53 -3.30 4.88
N TYR A 111 3.06 -2.20 4.29
CA TYR A 111 2.18 -1.26 4.99
C TYR A 111 0.89 -1.92 5.49
N ASN A 112 0.21 -2.67 4.62
CA ASN A 112 -1.03 -3.38 5.00
C ASN A 112 -0.80 -4.45 6.07
N ALA A 113 0.32 -5.18 6.01
CA ALA A 113 0.72 -6.13 7.05
C ALA A 113 0.90 -5.42 8.40
N ALA A 114 1.55 -4.24 8.41
CA ALA A 114 1.69 -3.42 9.62
C ALA A 114 0.33 -3.01 10.20
N ILE A 115 -0.61 -2.56 9.36
CA ILE A 115 -1.96 -2.15 9.79
C ILE A 115 -2.73 -3.32 10.41
N ILE A 116 -2.59 -4.54 9.88
CA ILE A 116 -3.22 -5.72 10.47
C ILE A 116 -2.55 -6.10 11.80
N SER A 117 -1.21 -6.09 11.86
CA SER A 117 -0.45 -6.37 13.10
C SER A 117 -0.75 -5.36 14.21
N TYR A 118 -0.92 -4.09 13.87
CA TYR A 118 -1.28 -3.04 14.83
C TYR A 118 -2.61 -3.34 15.52
N LYS A 119 -3.62 -3.78 14.75
CA LYS A 119 -4.94 -4.19 15.29
C LYS A 119 -4.85 -5.40 16.22
N ASN A 120 -3.80 -6.21 16.11
CA ASN A 120 -3.54 -7.36 16.99
C ASN A 120 -2.64 -7.01 18.20
N ALA A 121 -2.35 -5.72 18.42
CA ALA A 121 -1.49 -5.20 19.49
C ALA A 121 -0.03 -5.70 19.46
N ASP A 122 0.46 -6.16 18.31
CA ASP A 122 1.85 -6.58 18.12
C ASP A 122 2.72 -5.39 17.66
N LYS A 123 3.15 -4.57 18.62
CA LYS A 123 3.89 -3.32 18.35
C LYS A 123 5.21 -3.55 17.62
N LYS A 124 5.96 -4.60 18.00
CA LYS A 124 7.30 -4.87 17.43
C LYS A 124 7.21 -5.23 15.95
N ASN A 125 6.30 -6.12 15.59
CA ASN A 125 6.11 -6.50 14.19
C ASN A 125 5.51 -5.35 13.38
N THR A 126 4.65 -4.53 13.99
CA THR A 126 4.09 -3.33 13.34
C THR A 126 5.20 -2.37 12.89
N PHE A 127 6.13 -2.00 13.78
CA PHE A 127 7.23 -1.12 13.42
C PHE A 127 8.10 -1.72 12.31
N ALA A 128 8.45 -3.00 12.41
CA ALA A 128 9.29 -3.67 11.42
C ALA A 128 8.66 -3.63 10.01
N PHE A 129 7.35 -3.84 9.90
CA PHE A 129 6.65 -3.77 8.63
C PHE A 129 6.55 -2.34 8.07
N PHE A 130 6.28 -1.33 8.91
CA PHE A 130 6.30 0.08 8.46
C PHE A 130 7.70 0.53 8.03
N ALA A 131 8.73 0.19 8.78
CA ALA A 131 10.11 0.48 8.45
C ALA A 131 10.51 -0.17 7.11
N LYS A 132 10.16 -1.44 6.89
CA LYS A 132 10.40 -2.12 5.61
C LYS A 132 9.62 -1.48 4.46
N SER A 133 8.36 -1.09 4.68
CA SER A 133 7.56 -0.35 3.70
C SER A 133 8.23 0.98 3.31
N CYS A 134 8.78 1.69 4.30
CA CYS A 134 9.55 2.92 4.10
C CYS A 134 10.83 2.68 3.28
N ASP A 135 11.59 1.63 3.60
CA ASP A 135 12.82 1.30 2.88
C ASP A 135 12.57 0.87 1.43
N LEU A 136 11.36 0.37 1.14
CA LEU A 136 10.88 0.11 -0.22
C LEU A 136 10.28 1.37 -0.91
N GLY A 137 10.37 2.53 -0.27
CA GLY A 137 10.03 3.82 -0.87
C GLY A 137 8.61 4.33 -0.62
N LEU A 138 7.79 3.64 0.20
CA LEU A 138 6.44 4.12 0.52
C LEU A 138 6.47 5.17 1.64
N GLY A 139 6.11 6.41 1.30
CA GLY A 139 6.14 7.55 2.22
C GLY A 139 5.21 7.42 3.42
N GLU A 140 4.05 6.76 3.27
CA GLU A 140 3.13 6.42 4.36
C GLU A 140 3.76 5.42 5.34
N GLY A 141 4.56 4.49 4.83
CA GLY A 141 5.36 3.58 5.66
C GLY A 141 6.38 4.34 6.50
N CYS A 142 7.07 5.32 5.90
CA CYS A 142 7.99 6.19 6.61
C CYS A 142 7.28 7.02 7.69
N LEU A 143 6.13 7.60 7.37
CA LEU A 143 5.36 8.42 8.32
C LEU A 143 4.99 7.62 9.57
N ASN A 144 4.46 6.40 9.38
CA ASN A 144 4.03 5.57 10.50
C ASN A 144 5.21 4.98 11.29
N ALA A 145 6.31 4.63 10.62
CA ALA A 145 7.55 4.26 11.32
C ALA A 145 8.07 5.42 12.18
N ALA A 146 7.99 6.66 11.69
CA ALA A 146 8.38 7.86 12.44
C ALA A 146 7.50 8.08 13.68
N VAL A 147 6.17 7.92 13.54
CA VAL A 147 5.23 8.05 14.65
C VAL A 147 5.51 6.97 15.71
N ALA A 148 5.73 5.72 15.29
CA ALA A 148 6.08 4.64 16.21
C ALA A 148 7.41 4.91 16.96
N SER A 149 8.44 5.39 16.25
CA SER A 149 9.70 5.81 16.89
C SER A 149 9.50 6.96 17.89
N TYR A 150 8.64 7.93 17.54
CA TYR A 150 8.34 9.07 18.41
C TYR A 150 7.62 8.63 19.70
N GLU A 151 6.66 7.70 19.61
CA GLU A 151 5.95 7.13 20.77
C GLU A 151 6.89 6.40 21.73
N GLU A 152 7.90 5.71 21.19
CA GLU A 152 8.97 5.06 21.96
C GLU A 152 10.08 6.04 22.40
N LYS A 153 9.87 7.36 22.17
CA LYS A 153 10.80 8.45 22.50
C LYS A 153 12.16 8.37 21.79
N ASP A 154 12.24 7.65 20.69
CA ASP A 154 13.38 7.71 19.76
C ASP A 154 13.18 8.89 18.80
N TYR A 155 13.41 10.10 19.31
CA TYR A 155 13.19 11.35 18.54
C TYR A 155 14.11 11.47 17.33
N GLN A 156 15.35 10.99 17.42
CA GLN A 156 16.30 11.03 16.30
C GLN A 156 15.94 10.00 15.22
N GLY A 157 15.50 8.81 15.60
CA GLY A 157 14.92 7.83 14.67
C GLY A 157 13.66 8.37 14.01
N ALA A 158 12.76 8.98 14.78
CA ALA A 158 11.54 9.59 14.27
C ALA A 158 11.84 10.69 13.24
N LEU A 159 12.79 11.59 13.52
CA LEU A 159 13.18 12.65 12.58
C LEU A 159 13.70 12.07 11.25
N LYS A 160 14.51 11.02 11.29
CA LYS A 160 15.01 10.35 10.07
C LYS A 160 13.86 9.82 9.20
N PHE A 161 12.86 9.19 9.82
CA PHE A 161 11.71 8.67 9.09
C PHE A 161 10.75 9.78 8.61
N PHE A 162 10.53 10.84 9.41
CA PHE A 162 9.76 12.01 8.98
C PHE A 162 10.41 12.70 7.77
N LEU A 163 11.74 12.81 7.75
CA LEU A 163 12.49 13.31 6.59
C LEU A 163 12.24 12.45 5.34
N LYS A 164 12.38 11.12 5.43
CA LYS A 164 12.06 10.21 4.32
C LYS A 164 10.61 10.36 3.84
N SER A 165 9.65 10.51 4.76
CA SER A 165 8.25 10.74 4.43
C SER A 165 8.04 12.07 3.69
N CYS A 166 8.71 13.13 4.13
CA CYS A 166 8.71 14.43 3.46
C CYS A 166 9.37 14.39 2.07
N ASP A 167 10.43 13.59 1.91
CA ASP A 167 11.11 13.40 0.62
C ASP A 167 10.25 12.60 -0.36
N ALA A 168 9.40 11.71 0.14
CA ALA A 168 8.32 11.08 -0.62
C ALA A 168 7.11 12.02 -0.89
N ALA A 169 7.26 13.33 -0.66
CA ALA A 169 6.28 14.37 -0.91
C ALA A 169 4.97 14.27 -0.10
N LEU A 170 4.98 13.60 1.06
CA LEU A 170 3.85 13.66 1.99
C LEU A 170 3.88 14.98 2.74
N ALA A 171 2.82 15.78 2.57
CA ALA A 171 2.66 17.07 3.23
C ALA A 171 2.74 16.94 4.77
N GLU A 172 2.10 15.90 5.33
CA GLU A 172 2.20 15.62 6.77
C GLU A 172 3.63 15.28 7.20
N GLY A 173 4.38 14.49 6.41
CA GLY A 173 5.78 14.19 6.68
C GLY A 173 6.61 15.48 6.81
N CYS A 174 6.47 16.39 5.85
CA CYS A 174 7.17 17.69 5.90
C CYS A 174 6.74 18.56 7.07
N GLN A 175 5.43 18.59 7.39
CA GLN A 175 4.93 19.31 8.56
C GLN A 175 5.54 18.78 9.86
N ARG A 176 5.67 17.46 10.00
CA ARG A 176 6.27 16.82 11.18
C ARG A 176 7.76 17.14 11.31
N VAL A 177 8.49 17.26 10.20
CA VAL A 177 9.89 17.73 10.21
C VAL A 177 9.97 19.20 10.66
N GLY A 178 9.09 20.07 10.14
CA GLY A 178 9.02 21.46 10.59
C GLY A 178 8.75 21.56 12.10
N LEU A 179 7.82 20.75 12.60
CA LEU A 179 7.53 20.66 14.04
C LEU A 179 8.74 20.13 14.84
N ALA A 180 9.43 19.10 14.34
CA ALA A 180 10.58 18.53 15.00
C ALA A 180 11.70 19.57 15.21
N TYR A 181 12.05 20.34 14.16
CA TYR A 181 13.06 21.39 14.28
C TYR A 181 12.62 22.58 15.17
N SER A 182 11.33 22.74 15.45
CA SER A 182 10.83 23.80 16.35
C SER A 182 10.77 23.38 17.84
N LYS A 183 11.01 22.10 18.15
CA LYS A 183 10.80 21.52 19.48
C LYS A 183 12.11 21.07 20.12
N ASN A 184 12.27 21.38 21.41
CA ASN A 184 13.41 20.92 22.22
C ASN A 184 13.51 19.39 22.34
N GLU A 185 12.42 18.66 22.14
CA GLU A 185 12.35 17.19 22.19
C GLU A 185 13.28 16.53 21.14
N PHE A 186 13.56 17.22 20.03
CA PHE A 186 14.40 16.72 18.94
C PHE A 186 15.83 17.29 18.95
N GLY A 187 16.20 18.04 19.99
CA GLY A 187 17.47 18.75 20.10
C GLY A 187 17.26 20.26 20.21
N GLU A 188 18.34 21.04 20.11
CA GLU A 188 18.25 22.49 20.08
C GLU A 188 17.41 22.95 18.88
N PRO A 189 16.37 23.80 19.08
CA PRO A 189 15.51 24.24 18.00
C PRO A 189 16.28 25.00 16.91
N ASP A 190 15.99 24.67 15.66
CA ASP A 190 16.50 25.33 14.46
C ASP A 190 15.31 25.89 13.69
N LEU A 191 14.92 27.13 14.00
CA LEU A 191 13.72 27.75 13.46
C LEU A 191 13.85 28.02 11.96
N ASP A 192 15.05 28.26 11.45
CA ASP A 192 15.29 28.45 10.02
C ASP A 192 14.99 27.16 9.26
N LYS A 193 15.51 26.01 9.72
CA LYS A 193 15.13 24.71 9.17
C LYS A 193 13.66 24.43 9.33
N ALA A 194 13.07 24.72 10.50
CA ALA A 194 11.64 24.52 10.72
C ALA A 194 10.81 25.24 9.64
N MET A 195 11.15 26.50 9.36
CA MET A 195 10.47 27.29 8.33
C MET A 195 10.63 26.75 6.92
N ILE A 196 11.81 26.22 6.56
CA ILE A 196 12.01 25.54 5.26
C ILE A 196 11.04 24.37 5.10
N TYR A 197 10.88 23.54 6.13
CA TYR A 197 10.00 22.38 6.06
C TYR A 197 8.51 22.75 6.17
N TYR A 198 8.14 23.78 6.94
CA TYR A 198 6.78 24.31 6.93
C TYR A 198 6.39 24.90 5.57
N ASP A 199 7.28 25.64 4.91
CA ASP A 199 7.05 26.14 3.56
C ASP A 199 6.89 24.98 2.55
N LYS A 200 7.77 23.96 2.62
CA LYS A 200 7.64 22.75 1.80
C LYS A 200 6.30 22.04 2.05
N ALA A 201 5.90 21.87 3.31
CA ALA A 201 4.62 21.25 3.67
C ALA A 201 3.42 22.07 3.17
N CYS A 202 3.47 23.40 3.27
CA CYS A 202 2.44 24.28 2.74
C CYS A 202 2.28 24.14 1.23
N LYS A 203 3.40 24.11 0.48
CA LYS A 203 3.39 23.88 -0.98
C LYS A 203 2.80 22.52 -1.37
N LEU A 204 2.88 21.53 -0.47
CA LEU A 204 2.26 20.21 -0.62
C LEU A 204 0.80 20.16 -0.11
N GLY A 205 0.23 21.29 0.33
CA GLY A 205 -1.17 21.41 0.73
C GLY A 205 -1.44 21.24 2.22
N ALA A 206 -0.43 21.22 3.09
CA ALA A 206 -0.64 21.20 4.54
C ALA A 206 -1.10 22.58 5.05
N GLU A 207 -2.40 22.76 5.23
CA GLU A 207 -3.02 24.03 5.65
C GLU A 207 -2.43 24.60 6.94
N PHE A 208 -2.20 23.75 7.95
CA PHE A 208 -1.55 24.15 9.20
C PHE A 208 -0.19 24.82 8.93
N SER A 209 0.60 24.24 8.03
CA SER A 209 1.91 24.76 7.69
C SER A 209 1.82 26.08 6.92
N CYS A 210 0.82 26.25 6.05
CA CYS A 210 0.58 27.53 5.38
C CYS A 210 0.24 28.65 6.37
N ASN A 211 -0.57 28.35 7.39
CA ASN A 211 -0.90 29.32 8.43
C ASN A 211 0.34 29.73 9.25
N VAL A 212 1.21 28.77 9.57
CA VAL A 212 2.50 29.05 10.24
C VAL A 212 3.36 29.98 9.38
N VAL A 213 3.54 29.67 8.09
CA VAL A 213 4.33 30.50 7.16
C VAL A 213 3.75 31.90 7.02
N ALA A 214 2.43 32.04 6.88
CA ALA A 214 1.77 33.33 6.77
C ALA A 214 1.93 34.17 8.05
N ALA A 215 1.83 33.56 9.23
CA ALA A 215 2.03 34.24 10.50
C ALA A 215 3.46 34.76 10.66
N MET A 216 4.46 33.93 10.35
CA MET A 216 5.87 34.31 10.43
C MET A 216 6.22 35.44 9.46
N ASN A 217 5.71 35.39 8.23
CA ASN A 217 5.93 36.47 7.27
C ASN A 217 5.36 37.82 7.74
N LYS A 218 4.22 37.81 8.46
CA LYS A 218 3.64 39.03 9.04
C LYS A 218 4.49 39.60 10.17
N ILE A 219 5.03 38.74 11.04
CA ILE A 219 5.93 39.14 12.13
C ILE A 219 7.17 39.80 11.54
N ASN A 220 7.84 39.15 10.60
CA ASN A 220 9.06 39.66 9.98
C ASN A 220 8.82 41.01 9.27
N ALA A 221 7.67 41.16 8.58
CA ALA A 221 7.30 42.42 7.95
C ALA A 221 7.04 43.55 8.97
N SER A 222 6.49 43.23 10.14
CA SER A 222 6.27 44.22 11.20
C SER A 222 7.57 44.68 11.86
N GLU A 223 8.52 43.77 12.08
CA GLU A 223 9.85 44.08 12.64
C GLU A 223 10.70 44.91 11.67
N ALA A 224 10.63 44.61 10.36
CA ALA A 224 11.32 45.38 9.32
C ALA A 224 10.78 46.82 9.17
N ASN A 225 9.50 47.05 9.52
CA ASN A 225 8.90 48.38 9.52
C ASN A 225 9.13 49.14 10.83
N ALA A 226 9.36 48.45 11.95
CA ALA A 226 9.67 49.05 13.25
C ALA A 226 11.14 49.50 13.40
N THR A 227 12.02 49.05 12.50
CA THR A 227 13.46 49.36 12.48
C THR A 227 13.84 50.44 11.46
N LYS A 228 12.86 51.04 10.77
CA LYS A 228 13.01 52.23 9.91
C LYS A 228 12.48 53.47 10.62
#